data_AF-A0AAW2UL01-F1
#
_entry.id   AF-A0AAW2UL01-F1
#
_cell.length_a   1.000
_cell.length_b   1.000
_cell.length_c   1.000
_cell.angle_alpha   90.00
_cell.angle_beta   90.00
_cell.angle_gamma   90.00
#
_symmetry.space_group_name_H-M   'P 1'
#
loop_
_entity.id
_entity.type
_entity.pdbx_description
1 polymer ?
#
loop_
_entity_poly.entity_id
_entity_poly.type
_entity_poly.pdbx_seq_one_letter_code
_entity_poly.pdbx_strand_id
1 'polypeptide(L)'
;MAVDDDELKRFVVPLSFLTHPSFLRLLEQAAEEYGFDHDGALTVPCRPTELERILAEQWAEERVVASGGDDHNWGSCNKTMVKSC
;
A
#
# COMPACT_ATOMS: atom_id res chain seq x y z
N MET A 1 -20.07 -25.05 -7.87
CA MET A 1 -19.33 -23.84 -8.23
C MET A 1 -19.07 -23.12 -6.93
N ALA A 2 -17.88 -23.30 -6.34
CA ALA A 2 -17.52 -22.58 -5.14
C ALA A 2 -17.20 -21.15 -5.58
N VAL A 3 -18.13 -20.23 -5.33
CA VAL A 3 -17.80 -18.81 -5.31
C VAL A 3 -17.19 -18.60 -3.95
N ASP A 4 -15.87 -18.77 -3.87
CA ASP A 4 -15.13 -18.15 -2.78
C ASP A 4 -15.38 -16.66 -2.93
N ASP A 5 -16.02 -16.07 -1.94
CA ASP A 5 -16.34 -14.66 -1.82
C ASP A 5 -15.01 -13.87 -1.85
N ASP A 6 -14.49 -13.61 -3.05
CA ASP A 6 -13.35 -12.72 -3.26
C ASP A 6 -13.88 -11.28 -3.14
N GLU A 7 -14.20 -10.89 -1.90
CA GLU A 7 -14.63 -9.52 -1.61
C GLU A 7 -13.51 -8.58 -2.07
N LEU A 8 -13.80 -7.82 -3.13
CA LEU A 8 -12.86 -6.84 -3.67
C LEU A 8 -12.59 -5.77 -2.60
N LYS A 9 -11.42 -5.85 -1.96
CA LYS A 9 -10.98 -4.87 -0.97
C LYS A 9 -10.24 -3.74 -1.66
N ARG A 10 -10.67 -2.51 -1.39
CA ARG A 10 -9.96 -1.30 -1.85
C ARG A 10 -9.11 -0.73 -0.73
N PHE A 11 -7.81 -0.68 -0.95
CA PHE A 11 -6.85 -0.07 -0.04
C PHE A 11 -6.46 1.31 -0.55
N VAL A 12 -6.61 2.33 0.30
CA VAL A 12 -6.06 3.66 0.04
C VAL A 12 -4.82 3.80 0.91
N VAL A 13 -3.64 3.87 0.31
CA VAL A 13 -2.35 3.88 1.01
C VAL A 13 -1.60 5.20 0.72
N PRO A 14 -0.87 5.77 1.69
CA PRO A 14 0.05 6.87 1.43
C PRO A 14 1.14 6.48 0.42
N LEU A 15 1.61 7.44 -0.38
CA LEU A 15 2.66 7.20 -1.37
C LEU A 15 4.00 6.77 -0.75
N SER A 16 4.24 7.07 0.54
CA SER A 16 5.42 6.60 1.27
C SER A 16 5.52 5.08 1.36
N PHE A 17 4.41 4.34 1.19
CA PHE A 17 4.46 2.88 1.14
C PHE A 17 5.16 2.37 -0.11
N LEU A 18 5.22 3.16 -1.19
CA LEU A 18 5.95 2.78 -2.41
C LEU A 18 7.46 2.65 -2.17
N THR A 19 8.00 3.24 -1.09
CA THR A 19 9.42 3.12 -0.74
C THR A 19 9.71 1.96 0.21
N HIS A 20 8.69 1.22 0.66
CA HIS A 20 8.90 0.06 1.54
C HIS A 20 9.48 -1.12 0.78
N PRO A 21 10.51 -1.81 1.32
CA PRO A 21 11.15 -2.92 0.62
C PRO A 21 10.17 -4.04 0.27
N SER A 22 9.21 -4.32 1.17
CA SER A 22 8.16 -5.32 0.96
C SER A 22 7.21 -4.94 -0.19
N PHE A 23 6.88 -3.65 -0.33
CA PHE A 23 6.03 -3.14 -1.41
C PHE A 23 6.80 -3.05 -2.74
N LEU A 24 8.06 -2.61 -2.69
CA LEU A 24 8.95 -2.57 -3.86
C LEU A 24 9.11 -3.95 -4.49
N ARG A 25 9.26 -5.00 -3.67
CA ARG A 25 9.35 -6.37 -4.18
C ARG A 25 8.07 -6.79 -4.91
N LEU A 26 6.89 -6.38 -4.45
CA LEU A 26 5.64 -6.64 -5.18
C LEU A 26 5.59 -5.90 -6.52
N LEU A 27 6.07 -4.66 -6.56
CA LEU A 27 6.13 -3.87 -7.80
C LEU A 27 7.14 -4.43 -8.79
N GLU A 28 8.27 -4.95 -8.30
CA GLU A 28 9.28 -5.62 -9.13
C GLU A 28 8.69 -6.87 -9.79
N GLN A 29 7.99 -7.71 -9.01
CA GLN A 29 7.27 -8.87 -9.57
C GLN A 29 6.23 -8.47 -10.61
N ALA A 30 5.49 -7.39 -10.38
CA ALA A 30 4.54 -6.86 -11.36
C ALA A 30 5.25 -6.40 -12.63
N ALA A 31 6.39 -5.73 -12.51
CA ALA A 31 7.18 -5.27 -13.64
C ALA A 31 7.82 -6.43 -14.43
N GLU A 32 8.24 -7.51 -13.77
CA GLU A 32 8.76 -8.70 -14.45
C GLU A 32 7.67 -9.41 -15.27
N GLU A 33 6.43 -9.48 -14.77
CA GLU A 33 5.33 -10.17 -15.44
C GLU A 33 4.64 -9.31 -16.52
N TYR A 34 4.42 -8.03 -16.24
CA TYR A 34 3.64 -7.14 -17.11
C TYR A 34 4.48 -6.09 -17.85
N GLY A 35 5.75 -5.93 -17.49
CA GLY A 35 6.59 -4.84 -17.99
C GLY A 35 6.23 -3.48 -17.39
N PHE A 36 6.79 -2.43 -17.98
CA PHE A 36 6.53 -1.03 -17.58
C PHE A 36 5.65 -0.26 -18.56
N ASP A 37 5.36 -0.85 -19.72
CA ASP A 37 4.49 -0.26 -20.74
C ASP A 37 3.05 -0.71 -20.49
N HIS A 38 2.37 -0.08 -19.52
CA HIS A 38 0.96 -0.32 -19.26
C HIS A 38 0.15 0.95 -19.49
N ASP A 39 -0.95 0.83 -20.26
CA ASP A 39 -1.94 1.90 -20.35
C ASP A 39 -2.92 1.79 -19.17
N GLY A 40 -3.04 2.84 -18.37
CA GLY A 40 -3.98 2.88 -17.25
C GLY A 40 -3.38 2.45 -15.90
N ALA A 41 -4.08 1.57 -15.17
CA ALA A 41 -3.76 1.23 -13.78
C ALA A 41 -2.79 0.04 -13.68
N LEU A 42 -1.82 0.14 -12.75
CA LEU A 42 -0.91 -0.95 -12.44
C LEU A 42 -1.65 -2.09 -11.74
N THR A 43 -1.50 -3.30 -12.26
CA THR A 43 -1.98 -4.53 -11.61
C THR A 43 -0.82 -5.20 -10.90
N VAL A 44 -0.96 -5.43 -9.59
CA VAL A 44 0.08 -6.07 -8.76
C VAL A 44 -0.32 -7.51 -8.49
N PRO A 45 0.50 -8.51 -8.85
CA PRO A 45 0.19 -9.92 -8.65
C PRO A 45 0.39 -10.30 -7.17
N CYS A 46 -0.60 -9.99 -6.33
CA CYS A 46 -0.57 -10.33 -4.90
C CYS A 46 -1.96 -10.62 -4.35
N ARG A 47 -2.04 -11.40 -3.27
CA ARG A 47 -3.30 -11.65 -2.57
C ARG A 47 -3.65 -10.46 -1.67
N PRO A 48 -4.93 -10.13 -1.48
CA PRO A 48 -5.34 -9.03 -0.59
C PRO A 48 -4.80 -9.20 0.83
N THR A 49 -4.73 -10.44 1.34
CA THR A 49 -4.16 -10.74 2.65
C THR A 49 -2.65 -10.49 2.75
N GLU A 50 -1.90 -10.65 1.65
CA GLU A 50 -0.47 -10.32 1.63
C GLU A 50 -0.27 -8.81 1.64
N LEU A 51 -1.08 -8.09 0.85
CA LEU A 51 -1.09 -6.63 0.87
C LEU A 51 -1.44 -6.12 2.27
N GLU A 52 -2.45 -6.68 2.94
CA GLU A 52 -2.81 -6.33 4.34
C GLU A 52 -1.63 -6.46 5.30
N ARG A 53 -0.80 -7.51 5.17
CA ARG A 53 0.39 -7.70 6.02
C ARG A 53 1.47 -6.66 5.76
N ILE A 54 1.74 -6.37 4.49
CA ILE A 54 2.71 -5.33 4.10
C ILE A 54 2.25 -3.95 4.60
N LEU A 55 0.95 -3.68 4.53
CA LEU A 55 0.39 -2.43 5.02
C LEU A 55 0.42 -2.33 6.55
N ALA A 56 0.22 -3.44 7.26
CA ALA A 56 0.30 -3.49 8.72
C ALA A 56 1.70 -3.24 9.27
N GLU A 57 2.75 -3.66 8.55
CA GLU A 57 4.15 -3.55 8.96
C GLU A 57 4.63 -2.08 9.05
N GLN A 58 3.96 -1.19 8.31
CA GLN A 58 4.30 0.23 8.23
C GLN A 58 3.62 1.12 9.27
N TRP A 59 2.55 0.64 9.92
CA TRP A 59 1.81 1.39 10.93
C TRP A 59 2.50 1.46 12.31
N ALA A 60 3.76 1.04 12.42
CA ALA A 60 4.54 1.08 13.66
C ALA A 60 5.56 2.24 13.75
N GLU A 61 5.85 2.96 12.66
CA GLU A 61 6.90 3.98 12.64
C GLU A 61 6.38 5.43 12.70
N GLU A 62 5.36 5.68 13.53
CA GLU A 62 4.94 7.04 13.92
C GLU A 62 5.06 7.21 15.45
N ARG A 63 6.22 6.88 16.04
CA ARG A 63 6.50 7.22 17.46
C ARG A 63 7.87 7.82 17.73
N VAL A 64 8.74 8.02 16.73
CA VAL A 64 10.08 8.59 16.97
C VAL A 64 10.40 9.72 16.00
N VAL A 65 9.71 10.85 16.14
CA VAL A 65 10.29 12.17 15.82
C VAL A 65 9.57 13.24 16.63
N ALA A 66 9.82 13.24 17.93
CA ALA A 66 9.64 14.42 18.75
C ALA A 66 10.99 15.16 18.83
N SER A 67 11.17 16.21 18.01
CA SER A 67 11.90 17.44 18.36
C SER A 67 11.98 18.42 17.19
N GLY A 68 11.46 19.64 17.40
CA GLY A 68 11.76 20.86 16.61
C GLY A 68 10.70 21.28 15.59
N GLY A 69 10.22 22.54 15.68
CA GLY A 69 9.26 23.20 14.75
C GLY A 69 9.73 23.18 13.29
N ASP A 70 8.91 23.47 12.28
CA ASP A 70 7.98 24.59 12.11
C ASP A 70 6.69 24.17 11.37
N ASP A 71 5.63 24.98 11.47
CA ASP A 71 4.29 24.75 10.91
C ASP A 71 4.29 24.57 9.38
N HIS A 72 4.41 23.33 8.91
CA HIS A 72 3.83 22.87 7.66
C HIS A 72 2.95 21.68 8.03
N ASN A 73 1.65 21.94 8.15
CA ASN A 73 0.62 20.94 8.48
C ASN A 73 0.61 19.78 7.46
N TRP A 74 1.51 18.81 7.62
CA TRP A 74 1.48 17.52 6.94
C TRP A 74 0.75 16.45 7.78
N GLY A 75 0.31 16.80 8.99
CA GLY A 75 -0.34 15.89 9.94
C GLY A 75 -1.79 15.58 9.62
N SER A 76 -2.09 14.95 8.49
CA SER A 76 -3.40 14.27 8.32
C SER A 76 -3.51 13.19 7.25
N CYS A 77 -2.50 12.95 6.41
CA CYS A 77 -2.69 12.07 5.25
C CYS A 77 -2.22 10.62 5.42
N ASN A 78 -1.92 10.19 6.65
CA ASN A 78 -1.29 8.88 6.91
C ASN A 78 -2.30 7.75 7.16
N LYS A 79 -3.61 8.03 7.06
CA LYS A 79 -4.65 7.05 7.39
C LYS A 79 -4.92 6.14 6.19
N THR A 80 -4.36 4.93 6.21
CA THR A 80 -4.79 3.88 5.28
C THR A 80 -6.27 3.61 5.52
N MET A 81 -7.09 3.81 4.50
CA MET A 81 -8.53 3.54 4.56
C MET A 81 -8.82 2.32 3.71
N VAL A 82 -9.10 1.19 4.38
CA VAL A 82 -9.73 0.04 3.75
C VAL A 82 -11.23 0.35 3.62
N LYS A 83 -11.74 0.33 2.40
CA LYS A 83 -13.18 0.41 2.14
C LYS A 83 -13.64 -0.94 1.61
N SER A 84 -14.50 -1.63 2.37
CA SER A 84 -15.32 -2.73 1.83
C SER A 84 -16.40 -2.12 0.95
N CYS A 85 -16.73 -2.80 -0.15
CA CYS A 85 -17.80 -2.37 -1.08
C CYS A 85 -19.19 -2.44 -0.42
#